data_AF-A0A1S9CX97-F1
#
_entry.id   AF-A0A1S9CX97-F1
#
_cell.length_a   1.000
_cell.length_b   1.000
_cell.length_c   1.000
_cell.angle_alpha   90.00
_cell.angle_beta   90.00
_cell.angle_gamma   90.00
#
_symmetry.space_group_name_H-M   'P 1'
#
loop_
_entity.id
_entity.type
_entity.pdbx_description
1 polymer ?
#
loop_
_entity_poly.entity_id
_entity_poly.type
_entity_poly.pdbx_seq_one_letter_code
_entity_poly.pdbx_strand_id
1 'polypeptide(L)'
;MAAFTIMLSPDRNRHENYIIDLADVTEMRDSGLGWLIMFGQWARRSGARVSVVHARPANACRLSAAGIAHEPARLVNIDGASNTCT
;
A
#
# COMPACT_ATOMS: atom_id res chain seq x y z
N MET A 1 23.69 -5.62 16.77
CA MET A 1 22.74 -4.54 16.41
C MET A 1 23.19 -3.94 15.11
N ALA A 2 22.44 -4.09 14.03
CA ALA A 2 22.74 -3.40 12.77
C ALA A 2 21.84 -2.16 12.69
N ALA A 3 22.43 -0.98 12.84
CA ALA A 3 21.78 0.27 12.50
C ALA A 3 21.99 0.51 11.00
N PHE A 4 20.92 0.70 10.24
CA PHE A 4 21.01 1.17 8.87
C PHE A 4 20.53 2.63 8.83
N THR A 5 21.43 3.51 8.43
CA THR A 5 21.15 4.92 8.21
C THR A 5 20.57 5.08 6.81
N ILE A 6 19.29 5.46 6.71
CA ILE A 6 18.71 5.89 5.43
C ILE A 6 19.21 7.32 5.17
N MET A 7 20.19 7.47 4.28
CA MET A 7 20.56 8.78 3.72
C MET A 7 19.47 9.24 2.75
N LEU A 8 18.54 10.07 3.24
CA LEU A 8 17.63 10.82 2.38
C LEU A 8 18.40 11.97 1.75
N SER A 9 18.65 11.90 0.44
CA SER A 9 19.25 13.00 -0.32
C SER A 9 18.32 14.23 -0.26
N PRO A 10 18.80 15.44 0.10
CA PRO A 10 17.90 16.52 0.49
C PRO A 10 17.04 17.12 -0.63
N ASP A 11 17.41 17.00 -1.91
CA ASP A 11 17.02 18.10 -2.83
C ASP A 11 16.64 17.80 -4.29
N ARG A 12 16.46 16.54 -4.72
CA ARG A 12 16.01 16.30 -6.11
C ARG A 12 15.04 15.13 -6.21
N ASN A 13 13.79 15.45 -6.56
CA ASN A 13 12.63 14.57 -6.79
C ASN A 13 11.99 13.93 -5.54
N ARG A 14 11.43 14.75 -4.64
CA ARG A 14 10.34 14.25 -3.80
C ARG A 14 9.09 14.12 -4.65
N HIS A 15 8.68 12.89 -4.95
CA HIS A 15 7.39 12.67 -5.61
C HIS A 15 6.27 13.07 -4.65
N GLU A 16 5.39 13.96 -5.11
CA GLU A 16 4.22 14.39 -4.33
C GLU A 16 3.20 13.25 -4.17
N ASN A 17 3.22 12.28 -5.09
CA ASN A 17 2.29 11.15 -5.12
C ASN A 17 3.03 9.85 -5.45
N TYR A 18 2.79 8.81 -4.64
CA TYR A 18 3.22 7.43 -4.88
C TYR A 18 2.00 6.55 -5.14
N ILE A 19 2.07 5.75 -6.21
CA ILE A 19 1.04 4.76 -6.54
C ILE A 19 1.67 3.38 -6.36
N ILE A 20 1.06 2.56 -5.51
CA ILE A 20 1.48 1.18 -5.25
C ILE A 20 0.45 0.25 -5.86
N ASP A 21 0.83 -0.38 -6.96
CA ASP A 21 -0.01 -1.34 -7.67
C ASP A 21 0.17 -2.75 -7.09
N LEU A 22 -0.93 -3.39 -6.70
CA LEU A 22 -0.95 -4.74 -6.14
C LEU A 22 -1.55 -5.80 -7.10
N ALA A 23 -1.71 -5.50 -8.39
CA ALA A 23 -2.31 -6.41 -9.37
C ALA A 23 -1.67 -7.81 -9.36
N ASP A 24 -0.34 -7.86 -9.28
CA ASP A 24 0.46 -9.09 -9.29
C ASP A 24 0.74 -9.65 -7.88
N VAL A 25 0.32 -8.94 -6.83
CA VAL A 25 0.50 -9.39 -5.45
C VAL A 25 -0.63 -10.34 -5.10
N THR A 26 -0.35 -11.64 -5.24
CA THR A 26 -1.33 -12.69 -4.93
C THR A 26 -1.61 -12.78 -3.43
N GLU A 27 -0.58 -12.70 -2.60
CA GLU A 27 -0.67 -12.76 -1.14
C GLU A 27 0.23 -11.71 -0.50
N MET A 28 -0.35 -10.83 0.31
CA MET A 28 0.39 -9.86 1.11
C MET A 28 0.71 -10.44 2.47
N ARG A 29 2.00 -10.68 2.75
CA ARG A 29 2.47 -11.14 4.07
C ARG A 29 2.60 -9.98 5.06
N ASP A 30 2.74 -10.31 6.35
CA ASP A 30 2.90 -9.35 7.45
C ASP A 30 4.07 -8.40 7.22
N SER A 31 5.17 -8.89 6.65
CA SER A 31 6.34 -8.07 6.32
C SER A 31 6.03 -7.02 5.25
N GLY A 32 5.27 -7.39 4.21
CA GLY A 32 4.83 -6.46 3.16
C GLY A 32 3.85 -5.42 3.71
N LEU A 33 2.93 -5.86 4.57
CA LEU A 33 1.98 -4.96 5.23
C LEU A 33 2.70 -3.97 6.16
N GLY A 34 3.63 -4.46 6.97
CA GLY A 34 4.46 -3.62 7.85
C GLY A 34 5.29 -2.60 7.08
N TRP A 35 5.84 -3.00 5.94
CA TRP A 35 6.54 -2.08 5.05
C TRP A 35 5.61 -0.98 4.50
N LEU A 36 4.40 -1.31 4.07
CA LEU A 36 3.43 -0.33 3.58
C LEU A 36 3.03 0.70 4.66
N ILE A 37 2.84 0.25 5.89
CA ILE A 37 2.56 1.13 7.04
C ILE A 37 3.72 2.10 7.23
N MET A 38 4.95 1.58 7.33
CA MET A 38 6.15 2.39 7.55
C MET A 38 6.39 3.37 6.40
N PHE A 39 6.19 2.93 5.17
CA PHE A 39 6.33 3.75 3.97
C PHE A 39 5.28 4.86 3.94
N GLY A 40 4.01 4.55 4.20
CA GLY A 40 2.94 5.55 4.28
C GLY A 40 3.19 6.62 5.35
N GLN A 41 3.71 6.23 6.52
CA GLN A 41 4.11 7.16 7.57
C GLN A 41 5.28 8.05 7.16
N TRP A 42 6.28 7.49 6.48
CA TRP A 42 7.40 8.26 5.95
C TRP A 42 6.96 9.24 4.85
N ALA A 43 6.13 8.78 3.91
CA ALA A 43 5.62 9.58 2.81
C ALA A 43 4.77 10.76 3.33
N ARG A 44 3.86 10.50 4.27
CA ARG A 44 3.06 11.55 4.93
C ARG A 44 3.94 12.59 5.64
N ARG A 45 4.96 12.15 6.39
CA ARG A 45 5.93 13.07 7.04
C ARG A 45 6.73 13.89 6.03
N SER A 46 6.91 13.37 4.83
CA SER A 46 7.64 14.02 3.74
C SER A 46 6.76 14.92 2.86
N GLY A 47 5.46 15.03 3.15
CA GLY A 47 4.49 15.80 2.38
C GLY A 47 3.94 15.09 1.15
N ALA A 48 4.22 13.79 0.99
CA ALA A 48 3.76 13.00 -0.14
C ALA A 48 2.49 12.19 0.19
N ARG A 49 1.68 11.96 -0.83
CA ARG A 49 0.50 11.09 -0.77
C ARG A 49 0.85 9.69 -1.26
N VAL A 50 0.17 8.68 -0.71
CA VAL A 50 0.31 7.29 -1.13
C VAL A 50 -1.08 6.74 -1.46
N SER A 51 -1.22 6.16 -2.64
CA SER A 51 -2.42 5.45 -3.06
C SER A 51 -2.05 4.00 -3.35
N VAL A 52 -2.80 3.07 -2.77
CA VAL A 52 -2.68 1.65 -3.08
C VAL A 52 -3.81 1.29 -4.04
N VAL A 53 -3.50 0.65 -5.17
CA VAL A 53 -4.48 0.33 -6.22
C VAL A 53 -4.41 -1.14 -6.58
N HIS A 54 -5.48 -1.62 -7.22
CA HIS A 54 -5.62 -3.00 -7.69
C HIS A 54 -5.42 -4.07 -6.60
N ALA A 55 -5.81 -3.76 -5.37
CA ALA A 55 -5.78 -4.75 -4.30
C ALA A 55 -6.79 -5.88 -4.58
N ARG A 56 -6.30 -7.13 -4.55
CA ARG A 56 -7.16 -8.32 -4.57
C ARG A 56 -7.97 -8.42 -3.27
N PRO A 57 -9.17 -9.04 -3.26
CA PRO A 57 -10.04 -9.09 -2.06
C PRO A 57 -9.34 -9.59 -0.79
N ALA A 58 -8.51 -10.64 -0.88
CA ALA A 58 -7.77 -11.17 0.26
C ALA A 58 -6.78 -10.15 0.88
N ASN A 59 -6.16 -9.32 0.05
CA ASN A 59 -5.24 -8.27 0.50
C ASN A 59 -5.99 -7.02 0.95
N ALA A 60 -7.11 -6.69 0.29
CA ALA A 60 -7.99 -5.57 0.63
C ALA A 60 -8.42 -5.60 2.09
N CYS A 61 -8.85 -6.75 2.61
CA CYS A 61 -9.24 -6.87 4.01
C CYS A 61 -8.08 -6.62 4.98
N ARG A 62 -6.88 -7.10 4.63
CA ARG A 62 -5.68 -6.86 5.44
C ARG A 62 -5.27 -5.40 5.44
N LEU A 63 -5.37 -4.72 4.29
CA LEU A 63 -5.12 -3.29 4.15
C LEU A 63 -6.12 -2.45 4.96
N SER A 64 -7.42 -2.77 4.86
CA SER A 64 -8.48 -2.13 5.67
C SER A 64 -8.23 -2.29 7.16
N ALA A 65 -7.92 -3.50 7.62
CA ALA A 65 -7.62 -3.76 9.03
C ALA A 65 -6.38 -2.98 9.53
N ALA A 66 -5.42 -2.70 8.64
CA ALA A 66 -4.26 -1.88 8.92
C ALA A 66 -4.48 -0.36 8.76
N GLY A 67 -5.71 0.06 8.41
CA GLY A 67 -6.04 1.48 8.19
C GLY A 67 -5.42 2.07 6.90
N ILE A 68 -5.08 1.23 5.93
CA ILE A 68 -4.50 1.65 4.65
C ILE A 68 -5.61 1.80 3.61
N ALA A 69 -5.82 3.04 3.16
CA ALA A 69 -6.73 3.35 2.06
C ALA A 69 -6.23 2.71 0.77
N HIS A 70 -7.14 2.05 0.05
CA HIS A 70 -6.82 1.38 -1.20
C HIS A 70 -8.03 1.34 -2.13
N GLU A 71 -7.75 1.25 -3.42
CA GLU A 71 -8.75 0.98 -4.45
C GLU A 71 -8.70 -0.49 -4.84
N PRO A 72 -9.86 -1.18 -4.88
CA PRO A 72 -9.91 -2.57 -5.29
C PRO A 72 -9.47 -2.71 -6.75
N ALA A 73 -8.93 -3.88 -7.11
CA ALA A 73 -8.85 -4.25 -8.52
C ALA A 73 -10.24 -4.15 -9.12
N ARG A 74 -10.37 -3.43 -10.24
CA ARG A 74 -11.63 -3.33 -10.97
C ARG A 74 -11.95 -4.73 -11.48
N LEU A 75 -12.73 -5.48 -10.69
CA LEU A 75 -13.24 -6.77 -11.08
C LEU A 75 -14.20 -6.49 -12.25
N VAL A 76 -13.77 -6.80 -13.47
CA VAL A 76 -14.71 -6.96 -14.57
C VAL A 76 -15.59 -8.13 -14.14
N ASN A 77 -16.82 -7.79 -13.77
CA ASN A 77 -17.73 -8.64 -13.01
C ASN A 77 -18.06 -9.89 -13.84
N ILE A 78 -17.36 -11.00 -13.57
CA ILE A 78 -17.81 -12.35 -13.86
C ILE A 78 -17.91 -12.98 -12.46
N ASP A 79 -19.13 -12.99 -11.94
CA ASP A 79 -19.53 -13.66 -10.69
C ASP A 79 -19.15 -12.98 -9.35
N GLY A 80 -20.00 -12.05 -8.92
CA GLY A 80 -20.67 -12.11 -7.60
C GLY A 80 -19.86 -12.03 -6.31
N ALA A 81 -18.56 -11.72 -6.33
CA ALA A 81 -17.78 -11.57 -5.11
C ALA A 81 -17.94 -10.16 -4.50
N SER A 82 -18.87 -10.02 -3.56
CA SER A 82 -18.97 -8.84 -2.69
C SER A 82 -17.63 -8.58 -2.00
N ASN A 83 -17.13 -7.35 -2.15
CA ASN A 83 -15.91 -6.80 -1.56
C ASN A 83 -16.09 -6.35 -0.10
N THR A 84 -17.09 -6.86 0.60
CA THR A 84 -17.36 -6.53 2.01
C THR A 84 -16.57 -7.46 2.92
N CYS A 85 -15.51 -6.93 3.54
CA CYS A 85 -14.89 -7.58 4.69
C CYS A 85 -15.93 -7.57 5.83
N THR A 86 -16.55 -8.73 6.06
CA THR A 86 -17.53 -8.94 7.13
C THR A 86 -16.84 -9.63 8.30
#